data_AF-Q6RJS9-F1
#
_entry.id   AF-Q6RJS9-F1
#
_cell.length_a   1.000
_cell.length_b   1.000
_cell.length_c   1.000
_cell.angle_alpha   90.00
_cell.angle_beta   90.00
_cell.angle_gamma   90.00
#
_symmetry.space_group_name_H-M   'P 1'
#
loop_
_entity.id
_entity.type
_entity.pdbx_description
1 polymer ?
#
loop_
_entity_poly.entity_id
_entity_poly.type
_entity_poly.pdbx_seq_one_letter_code
_entity_poly.pdbx_strand_id
1 'polypeptide(L)'
;LGKYTTNSSADHRVRLDLGFWVKFSELATKCIIKIVEFAKRLPGFTGLTIADQITLLKAACLDILILRICTRYTPEQDTMTFSDGLTLNRTQMHNAGFGPLTDLVFT
;
A
#
# COMPACT_ATOMS: atom_id res chain seq x y z
N LEU A 1 -8.90 -14.37 6.07
CA LEU A 1 -8.59 -14.49 4.63
C LEU A 1 -7.27 -15.23 4.50
N GLY A 2 -7.21 -16.28 3.68
CA GLY A 2 -5.96 -17.04 3.47
C GLY A 2 -4.95 -16.22 2.66
N LYS A 3 -3.65 -16.38 2.96
CA LYS A 3 -2.59 -15.83 2.12
C LYS A 3 -2.57 -16.58 0.79
N TYR A 4 -2.38 -15.86 -0.32
CA TYR A 4 -2.18 -16.47 -1.63
C TYR A 4 -1.10 -15.72 -2.41
N THR A 5 -0.42 -16.42 -3.31
CA THR A 5 0.66 -15.90 -4.15
C THR A 5 0.27 -15.95 -5.62
N THR A 6 1.12 -15.39 -6.48
CA THR A 6 0.98 -15.41 -7.94
C THR A 6 2.36 -15.54 -8.56
N ASN A 7 2.47 -16.26 -9.68
CA ASN A 7 3.75 -16.47 -10.36
C ASN A 7 4.06 -15.40 -11.41
N SER A 8 3.13 -14.46 -11.68
CA SER A 8 3.34 -13.40 -12.69
C SER A 8 4.53 -12.52 -12.32
N SER A 9 5.39 -12.22 -13.31
CA SER A 9 6.50 -11.27 -13.21
C SER A 9 7.35 -11.41 -11.92
N ALA A 10 7.57 -12.64 -11.46
CA ALA A 10 8.17 -12.93 -10.16
C ALA A 10 9.70 -12.86 -10.16
N ASP A 11 10.33 -13.18 -11.31
CA ASP A 11 11.77 -13.45 -11.39
C ASP A 11 12.61 -12.26 -11.85
N HIS A 12 12.01 -11.31 -12.59
CA HIS A 12 12.72 -10.15 -13.13
C HIS A 12 11.94 -8.85 -12.94
N ARG A 13 12.68 -7.78 -12.64
CA ARG A 13 12.13 -6.42 -12.54
C ARG A 13 11.80 -5.91 -13.94
N VAL A 14 10.56 -5.51 -14.15
CA VAL A 14 10.07 -4.80 -15.32
C VAL A 14 9.63 -3.40 -14.92
N ARG A 15 9.48 -2.51 -15.90
CA ARG A 15 9.05 -1.12 -15.63
C ARG A 15 7.70 -1.07 -14.90
N LEU A 16 6.74 -1.89 -15.33
CA LEU A 16 5.42 -2.00 -14.73
C LEU A 16 4.73 -3.27 -15.26
N ASP A 17 4.18 -4.08 -14.35
CA ASP A 17 3.19 -5.11 -14.68
C ASP A 17 1.81 -4.49 -14.50
N LEU A 18 1.06 -4.37 -15.60
CA LEU A 18 -0.26 -3.72 -15.60
C LEU A 18 -1.27 -4.46 -14.71
N GLY A 19 -1.20 -5.78 -14.63
CA GLY A 19 -2.09 -6.57 -13.78
C GLY A 19 -1.84 -6.27 -12.30
N PHE A 20 -0.57 -6.19 -11.91
CA PHE A 20 -0.21 -5.79 -10.55
C PHE A 20 -0.51 -4.34 -10.26
N TRP A 21 -0.27 -3.43 -11.21
CA TRP A 21 -0.63 -2.02 -11.06
C TRP A 21 -2.12 -1.83 -10.82
N VAL A 22 -2.98 -2.48 -11.61
CA VAL A 22 -4.45 -2.38 -11.44
C VAL A 22 -4.85 -2.89 -10.06
N LYS A 23 -4.32 -4.03 -9.63
CA LYS A 23 -4.64 -4.59 -8.32
C LYS A 23 -4.12 -3.73 -7.17
N PHE A 24 -2.89 -3.25 -7.29
CA PHE A 24 -2.27 -2.36 -6.30
C PHE A 24 -3.08 -1.05 -6.16
N SER A 25 -3.42 -0.41 -7.27
CA SER A 25 -4.20 0.83 -7.28
C SER A 25 -5.61 0.64 -6.72
N GLU A 26 -6.27 -0.49 -6.98
CA GLU A 26 -7.55 -0.85 -6.36
C GLU A 26 -7.42 -0.97 -4.83
N LEU A 27 -6.42 -1.73 -4.35
CA LEU A 27 -6.18 -1.94 -2.93
C LEU A 27 -5.78 -0.64 -2.23
N ALA A 28 -4.96 0.20 -2.87
CA ALA A 28 -4.60 1.52 -2.39
C ALA A 28 -5.85 2.41 -2.26
N THR A 29 -6.73 2.44 -3.26
CA THR A 29 -7.98 3.21 -3.22
C THR A 29 -8.87 2.78 -2.05
N LYS A 30 -9.06 1.48 -1.84
CA LYS A 30 -9.80 0.95 -0.68
C LYS A 30 -9.13 1.35 0.63
N CYS A 31 -7.80 1.32 0.68
CA CYS A 31 -7.03 1.70 1.85
C CYS A 31 -7.16 3.20 2.17
N ILE A 32 -7.17 4.08 1.16
CA ILE A 32 -7.41 5.53 1.30
C ILE A 32 -8.76 5.78 1.97
N ILE A 33 -9.82 5.11 1.51
CA ILE A 33 -11.16 5.21 2.13
C ILE A 33 -11.07 4.84 3.63
N LYS A 34 -10.35 3.76 3.96
CA LYS A 34 -10.14 3.36 5.36
C LYS A 34 -9.31 4.37 6.17
N ILE A 35 -8.37 5.07 5.55
CA ILE A 35 -7.60 6.14 6.21
C ILE A 35 -8.53 7.33 6.52
N VAL A 36 -9.41 7.71 5.60
CA VAL A 36 -10.41 8.76 5.84
C VAL A 36 -11.40 8.35 6.93
N GLU A 37 -11.90 7.11 6.91
CA GLU A 37 -12.75 6.57 7.98
C GLU A 37 -12.05 6.57 9.34
N PHE A 38 -10.76 6.23 9.38
CA PHE A 38 -9.93 6.27 10.59
C PHE A 38 -9.77 7.70 11.10
N ALA A 39 -9.40 8.66 10.23
CA ALA A 39 -9.21 10.05 10.61
C ALA A 39 -10.48 10.67 11.23
N LYS A 40 -11.66 10.37 10.65
CA LYS A 40 -12.95 10.81 11.18
C LYS A 40 -13.28 10.29 12.59
N ARG A 41 -12.62 9.20 13.04
CA ARG A 41 -12.80 8.64 14.38
C ARG A 41 -11.81 9.20 15.40
N LEU A 42 -10.82 9.98 14.97
CA LEU A 42 -9.87 10.61 15.88
C LEU A 42 -10.55 11.76 16.64
N PRO A 43 -10.42 11.82 17.98
CA PRO A 43 -10.95 12.93 18.77
C PRO A 43 -10.47 14.27 18.23
N GLY A 44 -11.39 15.21 18.01
CA GLY A 44 -11.10 16.57 17.53
C GLY A 44 -10.92 16.71 16.00
N PHE A 45 -10.69 15.63 15.24
CA PHE A 45 -10.46 15.73 13.80
C PHE A 45 -11.66 16.29 13.04
N THR A 46 -12.87 15.84 13.37
CA THR A 46 -14.12 16.34 12.75
C THR A 46 -14.50 17.75 13.22
N GLY A 47 -13.83 18.28 14.25
CA GLY A 47 -13.97 19.67 14.68
C GLY A 47 -13.16 20.67 13.85
N LEU A 48 -12.20 20.19 13.04
CA LEU A 48 -11.46 21.02 12.09
C LEU A 48 -12.34 21.41 10.89
N THR A 49 -11.97 22.48 10.18
CA THR A 49 -12.66 22.84 8.93
C THR A 49 -12.52 21.71 7.91
N ILE A 50 -13.48 21.59 6.99
CA ILE A 50 -13.40 20.59 5.90
C ILE A 50 -12.13 20.79 5.06
N ALA A 51 -11.71 22.04 4.86
CA ALA A 51 -10.48 22.37 4.15
C ALA A 51 -9.24 21.81 4.88
N ASP A 52 -9.15 21.98 6.20
CA ASP A 52 -8.03 21.46 6.99
C ASP A 52 -8.03 19.93 7.04
N GLN A 53 -9.20 19.31 7.19
CA GLN A 53 -9.32 17.84 7.13
C GLN A 53 -8.78 17.29 5.80
N ILE A 54 -9.15 17.92 4.67
CA ILE A 54 -8.66 17.53 3.34
C ILE A 54 -7.15 17.76 3.22
N THR A 55 -6.65 18.91 3.68
CA THR A 55 -5.22 19.25 3.64
C THR A 55 -4.38 18.24 4.43
N LEU A 56 -4.78 17.93 5.67
CA LEU A 56 -4.11 16.94 6.50
C LEU A 56 -4.13 15.55 5.88
N LEU A 57 -5.28 15.12 5.34
CA LEU A 57 -5.38 13.84 4.65
C LEU A 57 -4.48 13.79 3.42
N LYS A 58 -4.47 14.83 2.57
CA LYS A 58 -3.60 14.90 1.40
C LYS A 58 -2.11 14.85 1.76
N ALA A 59 -1.72 15.51 2.85
CA ALA A 59 -0.34 15.53 3.31
C ALA A 59 0.12 14.16 3.85
N ALA A 60 -0.71 13.48 4.66
CA ALA A 60 -0.29 12.28 5.38
C ALA A 60 -0.68 10.95 4.71
N CYS A 61 -1.56 10.95 3.70
CA CYS A 61 -2.14 9.71 3.19
C CYS A 61 -1.08 8.74 2.62
N LEU A 62 -0.09 9.27 1.89
CA LEU A 62 0.97 8.42 1.32
C LEU A 62 1.84 7.80 2.42
N ASP A 63 2.21 8.56 3.44
CA ASP A 63 2.98 8.07 4.59
C ASP A 63 2.24 6.95 5.31
N ILE A 64 0.93 7.13 5.53
CA ILE A 64 0.09 6.10 6.16
C ILE A 64 -0.03 4.87 5.26
N LEU A 65 -0.13 5.01 3.93
CA LEU A 65 -0.15 3.89 3.00
C LEU A 65 1.15 3.08 3.04
N ILE A 66 2.29 3.76 2.99
CA ILE A 66 3.63 3.14 3.05
C ILE A 66 3.80 2.44 4.40
N LEU A 67 3.52 3.12 5.52
CA LEU A 67 3.60 2.53 6.84
C LEU A 67 2.75 1.25 6.94
N ARG A 68 1.50 1.30 6.45
CA ARG A 68 0.61 0.14 6.49
C ARG A 68 1.16 -1.05 5.68
N ILE A 69 1.77 -0.85 4.52
CA ILE A 69 2.33 -1.97 3.76
C ILE A 69 3.64 -2.50 4.38
N CYS A 70 4.49 -1.62 4.93
CA CYS A 70 5.69 -2.03 5.67
C CYS A 70 5.35 -2.91 6.88
N THR A 71 4.28 -2.59 7.62
CA THR A 71 3.82 -3.46 8.74
C THR A 71 3.32 -4.85 8.30
N ARG A 72 3.21 -5.09 6.99
CA ARG A 72 2.82 -6.37 6.39
C ARG A 72 4.00 -7.09 5.72
N TYR A 73 5.21 -6.61 5.95
CA TYR A 73 6.43 -7.25 5.52
C TYR A 73 6.68 -8.52 6.34
N THR A 74 7.04 -9.61 5.66
CA THR A 74 7.46 -10.87 6.26
C THR A 74 8.93 -11.09 5.86
N PRO A 75 9.89 -10.78 6.75
CA PRO A 75 11.32 -10.77 6.43
C PRO A 75 11.85 -12.11 5.93
N GLU A 76 11.36 -13.22 6.48
CA GLU A 76 11.86 -14.56 6.17
C GLU A 76 11.59 -14.99 4.73
N GLN A 77 10.58 -14.39 4.07
CA GLN A 77 10.25 -14.67 2.67
C GLN A 77 10.46 -13.46 1.76
N ASP A 78 10.96 -12.35 2.29
CA ASP A 78 11.11 -11.08 1.56
C ASP A 78 9.84 -10.67 0.79
N THR A 79 8.69 -10.75 1.49
CA THR A 79 7.36 -10.52 0.89
C THR A 79 6.50 -9.54 1.69
N MET A 80 5.56 -8.87 1.01
CA MET A 80 4.53 -8.04 1.64
C MET A 80 3.13 -8.58 1.34
N THR A 81 2.26 -8.62 2.36
CA THR A 81 0.89 -9.14 2.24
C THR A 81 -0.16 -8.03 2.25
N PHE A 82 -0.91 -7.89 1.16
CA PHE A 82 -2.04 -6.97 1.04
C PHE A 82 -3.25 -7.43 1.87
N SER A 83 -4.20 -6.52 2.08
CA SER A 83 -5.37 -6.76 2.93
C SER A 83 -6.34 -7.81 2.39
N ASP A 84 -6.29 -8.13 1.09
CA ASP A 84 -7.06 -9.21 0.48
C ASP A 84 -6.39 -10.59 0.61
N GLY A 85 -5.16 -10.65 1.14
CA GLY A 85 -4.36 -11.86 1.28
C GLY A 85 -3.31 -12.06 0.19
N LEU A 86 -3.26 -11.22 -0.85
CA LEU A 86 -2.22 -11.30 -1.87
C LEU A 86 -0.85 -11.06 -1.24
N THR A 87 0.07 -11.98 -1.44
CA THR A 87 1.45 -11.87 -0.98
C THR A 87 2.37 -11.74 -2.18
N LEU A 88 3.11 -10.63 -2.26
CA LEU A 88 4.04 -10.33 -3.35
C LEU A 88 5.47 -10.29 -2.82
N ASN A 89 6.40 -10.86 -3.59
CA ASN A 89 7.83 -10.72 -3.31
C ASN A 89 8.35 -9.32 -3.69
N ARG A 90 9.60 -9.00 -3.35
CA ARG A 90 10.25 -7.72 -3.67
C ARG A 90 10.19 -7.37 -5.16
N THR A 91 10.47 -8.31 -6.06
CA THR A 91 10.42 -8.09 -7.52
C THR A 91 9.01 -7.74 -7.99
N GLN A 92 8.00 -8.44 -7.49
CA GLN A 92 6.60 -8.17 -7.83
C GLN A 92 6.14 -6.83 -7.26
N MET A 93 6.62 -6.43 -6.08
CA MET A 93 6.35 -5.09 -5.52
C MET A 93 6.96 -3.98 -6.39
N HIS A 94 8.17 -4.17 -6.91
CA HIS A 94 8.75 -3.27 -7.92
C HIS A 94 7.83 -3.16 -9.14
N ASN A 95 7.44 -4.31 -9.69
CA ASN A 95 6.63 -4.41 -10.90
C ASN A 95 5.20 -3.88 -10.69
N ALA A 96 4.69 -3.87 -9.46
CA ALA A 96 3.39 -3.35 -9.09
C ALA A 96 3.31 -1.81 -9.08
N GLY A 97 4.44 -1.11 -9.23
CA GLY A 97 4.50 0.34 -9.37
C GLY A 97 5.35 1.07 -8.33
N PHE A 98 5.96 0.37 -7.36
CA PHE A 98 6.95 1.01 -6.46
C PHE A 98 8.23 1.38 -7.20
N GLY A 99 8.62 0.60 -8.23
CA GLY A 99 9.79 0.89 -9.05
C GLY A 99 11.06 1.12 -8.21
N PRO A 100 11.82 2.20 -8.44
CA PRO A 100 13.04 2.50 -7.68
C PRO A 100 12.85 2.62 -6.15
N LEU A 101 11.63 2.89 -5.68
CA LEU A 101 11.35 3.01 -4.24
C LEU A 101 11.27 1.67 -3.52
N THR A 102 11.18 0.55 -4.24
CA THR A 102 10.99 -0.78 -3.65
C THR A 102 12.04 -1.10 -2.59
N ASP A 103 13.30 -0.82 -2.86
CA ASP A 103 14.37 -1.20 -1.94
C ASP A 103 14.36 -0.39 -0.64
N LEU A 104 13.82 0.84 -0.66
CA LEU A 104 13.62 1.67 0.53
C LEU A 104 12.42 1.24 1.38
N VAL A 105 11.39 0.65 0.77
CA VAL A 105 10.18 0.23 1.48
C VAL A 105 10.39 -1.13 2.19
N PHE A 106 11.43 -1.85 1.79
CA PHE A 106 11.78 -3.19 2.26
C PHE A 106 13.02 -3.21 3.19
N THR A 107 13.48 -2.06 3.67
CA THR A 107 14.51 -1.93 4.73
C THR A 107 13.86 -1.84 6.10
#